data_AF-A0A2J7ZJR2-F1
#
_entry.id   AF-A0A2J7ZJR2-F1
#
_cell.length_a   1.000
_cell.length_b   1.000
_cell.length_c   1.000
_cell.angle_alpha   90.00
_cell.angle_beta   90.00
_cell.angle_gamma   90.00
#
_symmetry.space_group_name_H-M   'P 1'
#
loop_
_entity.id
_entity.type
_entity.pdbx_description
1 polymer ?
#
loop_
_entity_poly.entity_id
_entity_poly.type
_entity_poly.pdbx_seq_one_letter_code
_entity_poly.pdbx_strand_id
1 'polypeptide(L)'
;MTTRLKKNRKKRGHVSAGHGRVGKHRKHPGGRGNAGGQHHHRIMMDKYHPGFFGKVGMRHFHYVRNKFFCPIVNLDKLWSLVGEE
;
A
#
# COMPACT_ATOMS: atom_id res chain seq x y z
N MET A 1 -17.05 -3.90 10.09
CA MET A 1 -17.83 -4.87 9.26
C MET A 1 -18.49 -5.92 10.15
N THR A 2 -19.81 -6.07 10.07
CA THR A 2 -20.56 -7.08 10.84
C THR A 2 -20.24 -8.49 10.35
N THR A 3 -20.24 -9.48 11.26
CA THR A 3 -19.86 -10.86 10.95
C THR A 3 -20.80 -11.54 9.95
N ARG A 4 -22.08 -11.14 9.93
CA ARG A 4 -23.12 -11.65 9.02
C ARG A 4 -22.80 -11.45 7.55
N LEU A 5 -22.13 -10.35 7.20
CA LEU A 5 -21.82 -9.99 5.81
C LEU A 5 -20.50 -10.59 5.30
N LYS A 6 -19.75 -11.32 6.14
CA LYS A 6 -18.46 -11.92 5.72
C LYS A 6 -18.70 -13.01 4.67
N LYS A 7 -17.94 -12.94 3.56
CA LYS A 7 -17.96 -13.93 2.46
C LYS A 7 -17.88 -15.38 2.95
N ASN A 8 -17.10 -15.65 4.01
CA ASN A 8 -16.93 -17.00 4.54
C ASN A 8 -18.22 -17.59 5.13
N ARG A 9 -19.16 -16.77 5.63
CA ARG A 9 -20.45 -17.26 6.14
C ARG A 9 -21.29 -17.91 5.04
N LYS A 10 -21.26 -17.35 3.83
CA LYS A 10 -21.93 -17.90 2.64
C LYS A 10 -21.28 -19.18 2.10
N LYS A 11 -20.07 -19.54 2.57
CA LYS A 11 -19.31 -20.70 2.11
C LYS A 11 -19.36 -21.90 3.07
N ARG A 12 -20.15 -21.82 4.15
CA ARG A 12 -20.37 -22.98 5.04
C ARG A 12 -21.03 -24.11 4.25
N GLY A 13 -20.59 -25.35 4.46
CA GLY A 13 -21.01 -26.51 3.65
C GLY A 13 -20.22 -26.71 2.36
N HIS A 14 -19.44 -25.71 1.90
CA HIS A 14 -18.54 -25.89 0.76
C HIS A 14 -17.24 -26.55 1.21
N VAL A 15 -16.81 -27.59 0.47
CA VAL A 15 -15.66 -28.45 0.81
C VAL A 15 -14.34 -27.68 1.04
N SER A 16 -14.07 -26.61 0.29
CA SER A 16 -12.76 -25.92 0.30
C SER A 16 -12.81 -24.45 0.74
N ALA A 17 -13.94 -23.97 1.27
CA ALA A 17 -14.15 -22.56 1.62
C ALA A 17 -13.74 -21.57 0.49
N GLY A 18 -13.80 -22.02 -0.77
CA GLY A 18 -13.44 -21.26 -1.97
C GLY A 18 -11.95 -20.92 -2.10
N HIS A 19 -11.06 -21.79 -1.62
CA HIS A 19 -9.61 -21.75 -1.90
C HIS A 19 -9.17 -22.79 -2.94
N GLY A 20 -10.12 -23.35 -3.70
CA GLY A 20 -9.87 -24.42 -4.69
C GLY A 20 -9.63 -25.79 -4.05
N ARG A 21 -9.89 -26.87 -4.79
CA ARG A 21 -9.72 -28.26 -4.29
C ARG A 21 -8.28 -28.75 -4.40
N VAL A 22 -7.59 -28.43 -5.51
CA VAL A 22 -6.26 -28.94 -5.84
C VAL A 22 -5.16 -28.11 -5.18
N GLY A 23 -5.09 -26.80 -5.47
CA GLY A 23 -4.04 -25.92 -4.93
C GLY A 23 -4.07 -25.75 -3.41
N LYS A 24 -5.29 -25.79 -2.83
CA LYS A 24 -5.60 -25.63 -1.39
C LYS A 24 -5.09 -24.31 -0.78
N HIS A 25 -5.64 -23.95 0.37
CA HIS A 25 -5.09 -22.85 1.16
C HIS A 25 -3.82 -23.31 1.89
N ARG A 26 -2.68 -22.66 1.60
CA ARG A 26 -1.40 -22.86 2.29
C ARG A 26 -1.03 -21.57 3.01
N LYS A 27 -0.38 -21.67 4.17
CA LYS A 27 -0.12 -20.52 5.05
C LYS A 27 0.67 -19.39 4.37
N HIS A 28 1.77 -19.71 3.68
CA HIS A 28 2.63 -18.75 2.97
C HIS A 28 3.36 -19.40 1.77
N PRO A 29 2.67 -19.69 0.65
CA PRO A 29 3.28 -20.42 -0.48
C PRO A 29 4.38 -19.63 -1.21
N GLY A 30 4.28 -18.30 -1.28
CA GLY A 30 5.27 -17.44 -1.96
C GLY A 30 6.21 -16.69 -1.02
N GLY A 31 6.19 -17.00 0.27
CA GLY A 31 6.88 -16.24 1.33
C GLY A 31 5.95 -15.29 2.11
N ARG A 32 6.54 -14.49 2.99
CA ARG A 32 5.82 -13.51 3.85
C ARG A 32 6.19 -12.09 3.44
N GLY A 33 5.21 -11.18 3.51
CA GLY A 33 5.43 -9.76 3.16
C GLY A 33 5.96 -9.62 1.73
N ASN A 34 7.01 -8.81 1.56
CA ASN A 34 7.62 -8.51 0.25
C ASN A 34 8.72 -9.52 -0.15
N ALA A 35 8.66 -10.75 0.36
CA ALA A 35 9.63 -11.80 0.01
C ALA A 35 9.64 -12.08 -1.50
N GLY A 36 10.83 -12.40 -2.02
CA GLY A 36 11.01 -12.75 -3.43
C GLY A 36 10.93 -11.57 -4.40
N GLY A 37 10.92 -10.31 -3.92
CA GLY A 37 10.71 -9.14 -4.77
C GLY A 37 11.76 -8.89 -5.85
N GLN A 38 12.97 -9.48 -5.75
CA GLN A 38 13.96 -9.49 -6.84
C GLN A 38 14.07 -10.86 -7.56
N HIS A 39 13.33 -11.85 -7.09
CA HIS A 39 13.38 -13.24 -7.55
C HIS A 39 12.03 -13.63 -8.19
N HIS A 40 11.31 -14.60 -7.59
CA HIS A 40 10.05 -15.13 -8.11
C HIS A 40 8.86 -14.16 -8.07
N HIS A 41 8.97 -13.02 -7.37
CA HIS A 41 7.99 -11.92 -7.41
C HIS A 41 8.50 -10.66 -8.11
N ARG A 42 9.64 -10.73 -8.82
CA ARG A 42 10.24 -9.58 -9.52
C ARG A 42 9.26 -8.84 -10.43
N ILE A 43 8.47 -9.59 -11.20
CA ILE A 43 7.51 -9.02 -12.15
C ILE A 43 6.51 -8.08 -11.46
N MET A 44 6.10 -8.37 -10.23
CA MET A 44 5.17 -7.51 -9.49
C MET A 44 5.83 -6.19 -9.06
N MET A 45 7.12 -6.24 -8.72
CA MET A 45 7.89 -5.05 -8.32
C MET A 45 8.20 -4.19 -9.53
N ASP A 46 8.68 -4.78 -10.63
CA ASP A 46 9.02 -4.04 -11.84
C ASP A 46 7.79 -3.36 -12.46
N LYS A 47 6.63 -4.02 -12.41
CA LYS A 47 5.39 -3.53 -13.04
C LYS A 47 4.70 -2.43 -12.25
N TYR A 48 4.61 -2.57 -10.93
CA TYR A 48 3.79 -1.70 -10.10
C TYR A 48 4.59 -0.80 -9.16
N HIS A 49 5.85 -1.15 -8.89
CA HIS A 49 6.71 -0.43 -7.95
C HIS A 49 8.11 -0.17 -8.56
N PRO A 50 8.20 0.50 -9.72
CA PRO A 50 9.50 0.84 -10.30
C PRO A 50 10.29 1.75 -9.33
N GLY A 51 11.58 1.45 -9.16
CA GLY A 51 12.45 2.18 -8.22
C GLY A 51 12.30 1.77 -6.75
N PHE A 52 11.51 0.73 -6.44
CA PHE A 52 11.40 0.20 -5.07
C PHE A 52 12.74 -0.33 -4.53
N PHE A 53 13.54 -0.96 -5.39
CA PHE A 53 14.89 -1.38 -5.05
C PHE A 53 15.91 -0.36 -5.53
N GLY A 54 16.91 -0.14 -4.68
CA GLY A 54 18.00 0.80 -4.95
C GLY A 54 18.22 1.75 -3.78
N LYS A 55 19.26 2.57 -3.90
CA LYS A 55 19.57 3.64 -2.94
C LYS A 55 19.69 4.94 -3.72
N VAL A 56 19.02 5.99 -3.22
CA VAL A 56 19.02 7.33 -3.83
C VAL A 56 19.30 8.37 -2.75
N GLY A 57 20.04 9.42 -3.12
CA GLY A 57 20.28 10.60 -2.29
C GLY A 57 21.18 10.38 -1.07
N MET A 58 21.25 11.41 -0.23
CA MET A 58 22.04 11.44 1.01
C MET A 58 21.13 11.29 2.23
N ARG A 59 21.62 10.62 3.28
CA ARG A 59 20.86 10.44 4.53
C ARG A 59 20.88 11.73 5.35
N HIS A 60 19.71 12.25 5.69
CA HIS A 60 19.54 13.40 6.58
C HIS A 60 19.22 12.93 8.00
N PHE A 61 20.16 13.11 8.93
CA PHE A 61 19.96 12.76 10.34
C PHE A 61 19.23 13.86 11.11
N HIS A 62 18.45 13.48 12.12
CA HIS A 62 17.66 14.40 12.96
C HIS A 62 16.84 15.41 12.14
N TYR A 63 16.08 14.88 11.17
CA TYR A 63 15.25 15.69 10.30
C TYR A 63 14.14 16.41 11.09
N VAL A 64 14.32 17.72 11.34
CA VAL A 64 13.34 18.58 12.01
C VAL A 64 12.42 19.22 10.97
N ARG A 65 11.19 18.73 10.85
CA ARG A 65 10.20 19.18 9.85
C ARG A 65 9.92 20.69 9.90
N ASN A 66 9.88 21.30 11.09
CA ASN A 66 9.56 22.72 11.25
C ASN A 66 10.59 23.66 10.60
N LYS A 67 11.86 23.24 10.48
CA LYS A 67 12.90 24.05 9.82
C LYS A 67 12.69 24.17 8.30
N PHE A 68 11.99 23.21 7.71
CA PHE A 68 11.71 23.15 6.27
C PHE A 68 10.26 23.49 5.94
N PHE A 69 9.48 23.98 6.91
CA PHE A 69 8.08 24.29 6.71
C PHE A 69 7.93 25.57 5.86
N CYS A 70 7.49 25.39 4.62
CA CYS A 70 7.24 26.47 3.67
C CYS A 70 5.94 26.17 2.89
N PRO A 71 4.76 26.54 3.42
CA PRO A 71 3.50 26.36 2.71
C PRO A 71 3.45 27.32 1.52
N ILE A 72 3.05 26.80 0.35
CA ILE A 72 2.96 27.57 -0.90
C ILE A 72 1.49 27.87 -1.18
N VAL A 73 1.19 29.11 -1.54
CA VAL A 73 -0.14 29.54 -2.04
C VAL A 73 0.00 30.05 -3.47
N ASN A 74 -0.93 29.64 -4.32
CA ASN A 74 -0.99 30.16 -5.69
C ASN A 74 -1.63 31.55 -5.70
N LEU A 75 -1.21 32.42 -6.63
CA LEU A 75 -1.66 33.82 -6.72
C LEU A 75 -3.17 33.96 -6.94
N ASP A 76 -3.77 33.05 -7.71
CA ASP A 76 -5.21 32.98 -7.98
C ASP A 76 -6.04 32.75 -6.71
N LYS A 77 -5.45 32.14 -5.68
CA LYS A 77 -6.12 31.81 -4.42
C LYS A 77 -5.98 32.89 -3.35
N LEU A 78 -5.18 33.94 -3.57
CA LEU A 78 -4.96 34.98 -2.55
C LEU A 78 -6.25 35.70 -2.15
N TRP A 79 -7.13 35.99 -3.11
CA TRP A 79 -8.40 36.66 -2.83
C TRP A 79 -9.39 35.79 -2.04
N SER A 80 -9.24 34.46 -2.07
CA SER A 80 -10.05 33.56 -1.24
C SER A 80 -9.68 33.58 0.24
N LEU A 81 -8.53 34.18 0.59
CA LEU A 81 -8.10 34.36 1.98
C LEU A 81 -8.69 35.62 2.61
N VAL A 82 -9.26 36.51 1.79
CA VAL A 82 -10.00 37.68 2.25
C VAL A 82 -11.43 37.20 2.53
N GLY A 83 -11.94 37.44 3.74
CA GLY A 83 -13.31 37.09 4.10
C GLY A 83 -14.34 37.89 3.27
N GLU A 84 -15.54 37.35 3.13
CA GLU A 84 -16.68 38.13 2.63
C GLU A 84 -17.12 39.09 3.74
N GLU A 85 -17.09 40.39 3.46
CA GLU A 85 -17.80 41.40 4.26
C GLU A 85 -19.31 41.33 4.00
#